data_AF-A0A967TAE7-F1
#
_entry.id   AF-A0A967TAE7-F1
#
_cell.length_a   1.000
_cell.length_b   1.000
_cell.length_c   1.000
_cell.angle_alpha   90.00
_cell.angle_beta   90.00
_cell.angle_gamma   90.00
#
_symmetry.space_group_name_H-M   'P 1'
#
loop_
_entity.id
_entity.type
_entity.pdbx_description
1 polymer ?
#
loop_
_entity_poly.entity_id
_entity_poly.type
_entity_poly.pdbx_seq_one_letter_code
_entity_poly.pdbx_strand_id
1 'polypeptide(L)' 'QGGFIDKFIGDAIMAAWGVPVSRDSDDTVRAVSAAVEIQRLVSSKQRRFFKGVARDLKIGIGMHTGPLVAGN' A
#
# COMPACT_ATOMS: atom_id res chain seq x y z
N GLN A 1 -5.52 -1.85 6.37
CA GLN A 1 -6.02 -3.20 5.97
C GLN A 1 -5.02 -4.34 6.23
N GLY A 2 -4.46 -4.48 7.44
CA GLY A 2 -3.64 -5.64 7.92
C GLY A 2 -2.70 -6.36 6.92
N GLY A 3 -1.95 -5.60 6.11
CA GLY A 3 -0.83 -6.10 5.32
C GLY A 3 0.50 -5.86 6.04
N PHE A 4 1.57 -6.48 5.54
CA PHE A 4 2.91 -6.32 6.06
C PHE A 4 3.70 -5.32 5.21
N ILE A 5 4.36 -4.35 5.85
CA ILE A 5 5.32 -3.48 5.15
C ILE A 5 6.62 -4.26 5.07
N ASP A 6 6.99 -4.63 3.84
CA ASP A 6 8.24 -5.33 3.59
C ASP A 6 9.41 -4.34 3.61
N LYS A 7 9.33 -3.27 2.81
CA LYS A 7 10.46 -2.33 2.60
C LYS A 7 10.02 -0.90 2.35
N PHE A 8 10.91 0.02 2.71
CA PHE A 8 10.93 1.39 2.21
C PHE A 8 12.03 1.50 1.16
N ILE A 9 11.70 2.01 -0.03
CA ILE A 9 12.60 2.09 -1.18
C ILE A 9 12.59 3.53 -1.68
N GLY A 10 13.41 4.38 -1.07
CA GLY A 10 13.37 5.82 -1.35
C GLY A 10 12.02 6.43 -0.96
N ASP A 11 11.25 6.86 -1.95
CA ASP A 11 9.89 7.39 -1.80
C ASP A 11 8.78 6.33 -2.00
N ALA A 12 9.15 5.08 -2.29
CA ALA A 12 8.22 3.97 -2.45
C ALA A 12 8.11 3.11 -1.17
N ILE A 13 6.93 2.51 -0.99
CA ILE A 13 6.65 1.53 0.07
C ILE A 13 6.24 0.24 -0.61
N MET A 14 6.90 -0.86 -0.26
CA MET A 14 6.48 -2.21 -0.65
C MET A 14 5.71 -2.84 0.51
N ALA A 15 4.48 -3.27 0.22
CA ALA A 15 3.64 -3.98 1.17
C ALA A 15 3.12 -5.27 0.54
N ALA A 16 2.99 -6.31 1.36
CA ALA A 16 2.55 -7.62 0.95
C ALA A 16 1.37 -8.10 1.81
N TRP A 17 0.48 -8.84 1.18
CA TRP A 17 -0.63 -9.55 1.82
C TRP A 17 -0.46 -11.04 1.56
N GLY A 18 -0.96 -11.85 2.49
CA GLY A 18 -0.78 -13.30 2.46
C GLY A 18 0.61 -13.80 2.86
N VAL A 19 1.44 -12.94 3.46
CA VAL A 19 2.71 -13.31 4.07
C VAL A 19 2.66 -13.11 5.60
N PRO A 20 3.23 -14.01 6.41
CA PRO A 20 3.78 -15.33 6.02
C PRO A 20 2.70 -16.39 5.75
N VAL A 21 1.44 -16.11 6.12
CA VAL A 21 0.29 -17.03 5.96
C VAL A 21 -0.80 -16.31 5.17
N SER A 22 -1.33 -16.99 4.16
CA SER A 22 -2.41 -16.47 3.32
C SER A 22 -3.81 -16.76 3.87
N ARG A 23 -4.72 -15.85 3.55
CA ARG A 23 -6.18 -15.93 3.74
C ARG A 23 -6.90 -16.02 2.39
N ASP A 24 -6.20 -16.48 1.35
CA ASP A 24 -6.71 -16.64 -0.01
C ASP A 24 -7.30 -15.34 -0.60
N SER A 25 -8.55 -15.37 -1.08
CA SER A 25 -9.20 -14.25 -1.75
C SER A 25 -9.32 -12.99 -0.88
N ASP A 26 -9.37 -13.14 0.44
CA ASP A 26 -9.46 -12.00 1.37
C ASP A 26 -8.21 -11.12 1.33
N ASP A 27 -7.02 -11.70 1.13
CA ASP A 27 -5.78 -10.93 1.03
C ASP A 27 -5.81 -9.95 -0.15
N THR A 28 -6.38 -10.37 -1.28
CA THR A 28 -6.53 -9.51 -2.47
C THR A 28 -7.51 -8.37 -2.19
N VAL A 29 -8.67 -8.67 -1.58
CA VAL A 29 -9.66 -7.66 -1.23
C VAL A 29 -9.07 -6.62 -0.28
N ARG A 30 -8.30 -7.05 0.72
CA ARG A 30 -7.67 -6.18 1.72
C ARG A 30 -6.55 -5.35 1.12
N ALA A 31 -5.74 -5.92 0.21
CA ALA A 31 -4.71 -5.19 -0.51
C ALA A 31 -5.30 -4.07 -1.38
N VAL A 32 -6.35 -4.38 -2.17
CA VAL A 32 -7.03 -3.39 -3.02
C VAL A 32 -7.74 -2.34 -2.17
N SER A 33 -8.38 -2.75 -1.07
CA SER A 33 -9.02 -1.81 -0.14
C SER A 33 -8.01 -0.84 0.47
N ALA A 34 -6.80 -1.30 0.80
CA ALA A 34 -5.73 -0.43 1.30
C ALA A 34 -5.29 0.55 0.21
N ALA A 35 -5.11 0.09 -1.03
CA ALA A 35 -4.74 0.96 -2.13
C ALA A 35 -5.77 2.08 -2.35
N VAL A 36 -7.07 1.74 -2.37
CA VAL A 36 -8.15 2.72 -2.50
C VAL A 36 -8.19 3.69 -1.31
N GLU A 37 -8.01 3.20 -0.10
CA GLU A 37 -7.96 4.02 1.12
C GLU A 37 -6.79 5.01 1.07
N ILE A 38 -5.60 4.55 0.68
CA ILE A 38 -4.41 5.40 0.52
C ILE A 38 -4.65 6.47 -0.55
N GLN A 39 -5.22 6.12 -1.71
CA GLN A 39 -5.55 7.10 -2.76
C GLN A 39 -6.55 8.14 -2.26
N ARG A 40 -7.58 7.74 -1.50
CA ARG A 40 -8.55 8.65 -0.88
C ARG A 40 -7.91 9.58 0.14
N LEU A 41 -7.04 9.05 0.99
CA LEU A 41 -6.31 9.84 1.97
C LEU A 41 -5.42 10.89 1.30
N VAL A 42 -4.67 10.50 0.26
CA VAL A 42 -3.77 11.43 -0.47
C VAL A 42 -4.54 12.48 -1.27
N SER A 43 -5.68 12.13 -1.84
CA SER A 43 -6.52 13.07 -2.60
C SER A 43 -7.42 13.95 -1.73
N SER A 44 -7.59 13.62 -0.44
CA SER A 44 -8.44 14.37 0.48
C SER A 44 -7.98 15.82 0.65
N LYS A 45 -8.90 16.78 0.47
CA LYS A 45 -8.64 18.20 0.76
C LYS A 45 -8.42 18.46 2.25
N GLN A 46 -8.91 17.58 3.12
CA GLN A 46 -8.82 17.70 4.58
C GLN A 46 -7.52 17.10 5.14
N ARG A 47 -6.69 16.46 4.30
CA ARG A 47 -5.48 15.76 4.74
C ARG A 47 -4.51 16.66 5.50
N ARG A 48 -3.94 16.11 6.58
CA ARG A 48 -3.01 16.83 7.48
C ARG A 48 -1.53 16.57 7.17
N PHE A 49 -1.22 15.61 6.30
CA PHE A 49 0.14 15.32 5.79
C PHE A 49 0.41 16.01 4.44
N PHE A 50 1.60 15.82 3.86
CA PHE A 50 2.26 16.57 2.76
C PHE A 50 1.92 18.06 2.68
N LYS A 51 2.81 18.91 3.20
CA LYS A 51 2.66 20.38 3.32
C LYS A 51 3.79 21.10 2.59
N GLY A 52 3.65 22.42 2.42
CA GLY A 52 4.64 23.23 1.70
C GLY A 52 4.82 22.74 0.26
N VAL A 53 6.07 22.59 -0.16
CA VAL A 53 6.44 22.08 -1.50
C VAL A 53 5.87 20.68 -1.79
N ALA A 54 5.62 19.88 -0.76
CA ALA A 54 5.08 18.54 -0.89
C ALA A 54 3.54 18.50 -1.05
N ARG A 55 2.85 19.65 -0.97
CA ARG A 55 1.37 19.72 -1.05
C ARG A 55 0.81 19.11 -2.32
N ASP A 56 1.56 19.18 -3.41
CA ASP A 56 1.08 18.74 -4.72
C ASP A 56 1.62 17.36 -5.13
N LEU A 57 2.30 16.65 -4.20
CA LEU A 57 2.75 15.27 -4.39
C LEU A 57 1.61 14.35 -4.84
N LYS A 58 1.96 13.48 -5.78
CA LYS A 58 1.10 12.42 -6.31
C LYS A 58 1.66 11.08 -5.89
N ILE A 59 0.79 10.08 -5.84
CA ILE A 59 1.19 8.69 -5.60
C ILE A 59 0.71 7.82 -6.77
N GLY A 60 1.55 6.86 -7.14
CA GLY A 60 1.16 5.73 -7.98
C GLY A 60 1.10 4.47 -7.12
N ILE A 61 0.16 3.57 -7.41
CA ILE A 61 0.08 2.26 -6.75
C ILE A 61 0.05 1.19 -7.83
N GLY A 62 1.08 0.36 -7.87
CA GLY A 62 1.12 -0.87 -8.68
C GLY A 62 0.80 -2.07 -7.80
N MET A 63 0.06 -3.04 -8.35
CA MET A 63 -0.32 -4.26 -7.63
C MET A 63 -0.15 -5.47 -8.53
N HIS A 64 0.24 -6.58 -7.93
CA HIS A 64 0.35 -7.88 -8.58
C HIS A 64 -0.05 -8.97 -7.58
N THR A 65 -0.67 -10.04 -8.07
CA THR A 65 -1.00 -11.23 -7.29
C THR A 65 -0.42 -12.46 -7.99
N GLY A 66 0.24 -13.32 -7.23
CA GLY A 66 0.90 -14.50 -7.75
C GLY A 66 1.75 -15.20 -6.71
N PRO A 67 2.27 -16.39 -7.03
CA PRO A 67 3.19 -17.11 -6.17
C PRO A 67 4.52 -16.35 -6.03
N LEU A 68 5.10 -16.39 -4.83
CA LEU A 68 6.41 -15.81 -4.52
C LEU A 68 7.11 -16.63 -3.44
N VAL A 69 8.43 -16.51 -3.34
CA VAL A 69 9.21 -17.05 -2.22
C VAL A 69 9.38 -15.95 -1.17
N ALA A 70 8.87 -16.18 0.03
CA ALA A 70 8.98 -15.26 1.15
C ALA A 70 10.01 -15.79 2.16
N GLY A 71 10.91 -14.93 2.61
CA GLY A 71 11.92 -15.23 3.63
C GLY A 71 12.51 -13.93 4.17
N ASN A 72 12.87 -13.94 5.45
CA ASN A 72 13.63 -12.88 6.12
C ASN A 72 15.09 -13.29 6.24
#